data_AF-A0A182SLB3-F1
#
_entry.id   AF-A0A182SLB3-F1
#
_cell.length_a   1.000
_cell.length_b   1.000
_cell.length_c   1.000
_cell.angle_alpha   90.00
_cell.angle_beta   90.00
_cell.angle_gamma   90.00
#
_symmetry.space_group_name_H-M   'P 1'
#
loop_
_entity.id
_entity.type
_entity.pdbx_description
1 polymer ?
#
loop_
_entity_poly.entity_id
_entity_poly.type
_entity_poly.pdbx_seq_one_letter_code
_entity_poly.pdbx_strand_id
1 'polypeptide(L)'
;MPVFSFQVVDDFQPNVIFSAHEHKSRYVKTHRNQLAQGATFVPLNTERGSRHEVLEFNLDYLKDTRELLEFIVPTCSYRMGEMKIGYGYAMFDGDKLKYTVLWTAQRFYQLAVYSMMLIPLKLVCGQFWCGVLKRYWCCCRRRNRNYLPLPLA
;
A
#
# COMPACT_ATOMS: atom_id res chain seq x y z
N MET A 1 -6.11 -21.69 10.95
CA MET A 1 -6.64 -22.00 9.61
C MET A 1 -8.05 -22.58 9.74
N PRO A 2 -8.97 -22.37 8.78
CA PRO A 2 -10.28 -23.01 8.78
C PRO A 2 -10.19 -24.52 8.47
N VAL A 3 -11.21 -25.31 8.84
CA VAL A 3 -11.26 -26.78 8.71
C VAL A 3 -11.00 -27.25 7.26
N PHE A 4 -11.53 -26.52 6.28
CA PHE A 4 -11.30 -26.80 4.86
C PHE A 4 -9.81 -26.70 4.46
N SER A 5 -9.08 -25.71 4.98
CA SER A 5 -7.66 -25.55 4.64
C SER A 5 -6.82 -26.71 5.14
N PHE A 6 -7.16 -27.31 6.29
CA PHE A 6 -6.45 -28.50 6.77
C PHE A 6 -6.67 -29.72 5.86
N GLN A 7 -7.89 -29.91 5.35
CA GLN A 7 -8.19 -30.99 4.40
C GLN A 7 -7.39 -30.82 3.11
N VAL A 8 -7.36 -29.60 2.54
CA VAL A 8 -6.59 -29.32 1.32
C VAL A 8 -5.09 -29.53 1.54
N VAL A 9 -4.54 -29.10 2.69
CA VAL A 9 -3.12 -29.33 2.99
C VAL A 9 -2.81 -30.81 3.16
N ASP A 10 -3.74 -31.59 3.73
CA ASP A 10 -3.58 -33.03 3.90
C ASP A 10 -3.73 -33.81 2.58
N ASP A 11 -4.65 -33.41 1.70
CA ASP A 11 -4.87 -34.08 0.42
C ASP A 11 -3.75 -33.78 -0.59
N PHE A 12 -3.35 -32.51 -0.73
CA PHE A 12 -2.36 -32.08 -1.73
C PHE A 12 -0.92 -32.21 -1.25
N GLN A 13 -0.70 -32.35 0.06
CA GLN A 13 0.63 -32.44 0.70
C GLN A 13 1.66 -31.43 0.14
N PRO A 14 1.35 -30.12 0.07
CA PRO A 14 2.27 -29.12 -0.50
C PRO A 14 3.51 -28.92 0.37
N ASN A 15 4.67 -28.66 -0.24
CA ASN A 15 5.89 -28.27 0.50
C ASN A 15 5.95 -26.76 0.73
N VAL A 16 5.40 -25.97 -0.20
CA VAL A 16 5.43 -24.51 -0.19
C VAL A 16 4.04 -23.96 -0.47
N ILE A 17 3.62 -22.96 0.30
CA ILE A 17 2.35 -22.24 0.13
C ILE A 17 2.64 -20.74 -0.02
N PHE A 18 1.97 -20.09 -0.97
CA PHE A 18 1.95 -18.64 -1.09
C PHE A 18 0.54 -18.13 -0.74
N SER A 19 0.46 -17.32 0.31
CA SER A 19 -0.76 -16.73 0.84
C SER A 19 -0.66 -15.20 0.78
N ALA A 20 -1.79 -14.49 0.71
CA ALA A 20 -1.81 -13.03 0.64
C ALA A 20 -2.83 -12.39 1.62
N HIS A 21 -3.16 -13.09 2.70
CA HIS A 21 -4.26 -12.72 3.59
C HIS A 21 -3.97 -11.49 4.46
N GLU A 22 -2.81 -11.42 5.11
CA GLU A 22 -2.51 -10.36 6.09
C GLU A 22 -1.89 -9.08 5.49
N HIS A 23 -1.75 -9.01 4.16
CA HIS A 23 -1.09 -7.91 3.43
C HIS A 23 0.32 -7.52 3.93
N LYS A 24 0.95 -8.37 4.75
CA LYS A 24 2.26 -8.19 5.35
C LYS A 24 3.23 -9.22 4.79
N SER A 25 4.46 -8.78 4.53
CA SER A 25 5.54 -9.68 4.10
C SER A 25 6.09 -10.47 5.28
N ARG A 26 5.78 -11.77 5.33
CA ARG A 26 6.18 -12.70 6.38
C ARG A 26 6.39 -14.09 5.80
N TYR A 27 7.13 -14.94 6.51
CA TYR A 27 7.13 -16.37 6.23
C TYR A 27 6.96 -17.16 7.52
N VAL A 28 6.51 -18.39 7.37
CA VAL A 28 6.25 -19.34 8.44
C VAL A 28 6.83 -20.68 8.03
N LYS A 29 7.51 -21.32 8.97
CA LYS A 29 7.97 -22.70 8.83
C LYS A 29 7.36 -23.52 9.94
N THR A 30 6.53 -24.49 9.58
CA THR A 30 5.79 -25.32 10.55
C THR A 30 5.81 -26.78 10.13
N HIS A 31 5.95 -27.68 11.10
CA HIS A 31 5.83 -29.10 10.84
C HIS A 31 4.37 -29.48 10.55
N ARG A 32 4.11 -30.37 9.58
CA ARG A 32 2.74 -30.76 9.17
C ARG A 32 1.87 -31.27 10.33
N ASN A 33 2.46 -31.96 11.30
CA ASN A 33 1.72 -32.45 12.47
C ASN A 33 1.38 -31.37 13.51
N GLN A 34 1.94 -30.16 13.38
CA GLN A 34 1.80 -29.06 14.35
C GLN A 34 1.05 -27.86 13.76
N LEU A 35 0.35 -28.02 12.62
CA LEU A 35 -0.40 -26.92 11.98
C LEU A 35 -1.47 -26.30 12.90
N ALA A 36 -1.94 -27.03 13.92
CA ALA A 36 -2.92 -26.56 14.91
C ALA A 36 -2.29 -25.84 16.13
N GLN A 37 -0.99 -25.97 16.37
CA GLN A 37 -0.32 -25.48 17.59
C GLN A 37 0.12 -24.02 17.53
N GLY A 38 -0.23 -23.31 16.45
CA GLY A 38 0.20 -21.94 16.21
C GLY A 38 1.58 -21.90 15.57
N ALA A 39 1.80 -20.90 14.73
CA ALA A 39 3.01 -20.79 13.93
C ALA A 39 3.73 -19.47 14.20
N THR A 40 5.06 -19.53 14.26
CA THR A 40 5.88 -18.33 14.47
C THR A 40 6.05 -17.61 13.15
N PHE A 41 5.43 -16.44 13.05
CA PHE A 41 5.56 -15.57 11.87
C PHE A 41 6.86 -14.78 11.93
N VAL A 42 7.74 -15.00 10.96
CA VAL A 42 8.99 -14.25 10.83
C VAL A 42 8.77 -13.12 9.81
N PRO A 43 9.03 -11.85 10.17
CA PRO A 43 8.92 -10.74 9.23
C PRO A 43 10.00 -10.87 8.14
N LEU A 44 9.60 -10.61 6.89
CA LEU A 44 10.48 -10.78 5.74
C LEU A 44 10.67 -9.44 5.03
N ASN A 45 11.93 -8.98 4.95
CA ASN A 45 12.35 -7.78 4.23
C ASN A 45 11.56 -6.51 4.59
N THR A 46 11.04 -6.40 5.81
CA THR A 46 10.16 -5.28 6.22
C THR A 46 10.94 -4.03 6.61
N GLU A 47 12.19 -4.19 7.03
CA GLU A 47 13.08 -3.11 7.44
C GLU A 47 13.86 -2.53 6.26
N ARG A 48 14.23 -1.26 6.33
CA ARG A 48 14.83 -0.54 5.19
C ARG A 48 16.18 -1.13 4.75
N GLY A 49 16.97 -1.64 5.70
CA GLY A 49 18.26 -2.28 5.43
C GLY A 49 18.13 -3.66 4.79
N SER A 50 17.17 -4.47 5.25
CA SER A 50 16.96 -5.86 4.80
C SER A 50 16.04 -6.00 3.58
N ARG A 51 15.58 -4.89 2.96
CA ARG A 51 14.67 -4.96 1.79
C ARG A 51 15.20 -5.76 0.61
N HIS A 52 16.52 -5.77 0.44
CA HIS A 52 17.21 -6.37 -0.69
C HIS A 52 17.64 -7.81 -0.42
N GLU A 53 17.40 -8.33 0.79
CA GLU A 53 17.82 -9.67 1.16
C GLU A 53 17.03 -10.71 0.37
N VAL A 54 17.73 -11.76 -0.04
CA VAL A 54 17.15 -12.91 -0.73
C VAL A 54 17.31 -14.08 0.21
N LEU A 55 16.19 -14.68 0.62
CA LEU A 55 16.19 -15.86 1.45
C LEU A 55 16.28 -17.10 0.57
N GLU A 56 17.11 -18.05 0.97
CA GLU A 56 17.28 -19.33 0.30
C GLU A 56 16.80 -20.46 1.21
N PHE A 57 15.95 -21.34 0.67
CA PHE A 57 15.41 -22.51 1.34
C PHE A 57 15.70 -23.76 0.52
N ASN A 58 16.05 -24.85 1.19
CA ASN A 58 16.25 -26.15 0.54
C ASN A 58 14.93 -26.95 0.57
N LEU A 59 14.43 -27.31 -0.61
CA LEU A 59 13.16 -28.01 -0.82
C LEU A 59 13.23 -29.49 -0.44
N ASP A 60 14.36 -30.16 -0.70
CA ASP A 60 14.57 -31.54 -0.29
C ASP A 60 14.57 -31.67 1.22
N TYR A 61 15.27 -30.75 1.90
CA TYR A 61 15.26 -30.70 3.36
C TYR A 61 13.84 -30.55 3.90
N LEU A 62 13.04 -29.62 3.34
CA LEU A 62 11.63 -29.42 3.73
C LEU A 62 10.78 -30.69 3.50
N LYS A 63 11.06 -31.42 2.42
CA LYS A 63 10.36 -32.67 2.10
C LYS A 63 10.71 -33.78 3.08
N ASP A 64 11.99 -33.95 3.40
CA ASP A 64 12.50 -34.98 4.30
C ASP A 64 12.03 -34.75 5.74
N THR A 65 12.05 -33.49 6.21
CA THR A 65 11.58 -33.11 7.55
C THR A 65 10.07 -32.97 7.66
N ARG A 66 9.32 -33.14 6.56
CA ARG A 66 7.87 -32.92 6.47
C ARG A 66 7.46 -31.54 7.00
N GLU A 67 8.31 -30.55 6.75
CA GLU A 67 8.05 -29.16 7.08
C GLU A 67 7.30 -28.48 5.93
N LEU A 68 6.37 -27.59 6.32
CA LEU A 68 5.61 -26.74 5.44
C LEU A 68 6.17 -25.32 5.52
N LEU A 69 6.48 -24.75 4.36
CA LEU A 69 6.91 -23.36 4.24
C LEU A 69 5.77 -22.52 3.66
N GLU A 70 5.27 -21.56 4.42
CA GLU A 70 4.26 -20.61 3.96
C GLU A 70 4.86 -19.21 3.84
N PHE A 71 4.73 -18.59 2.66
CA PHE A 71 5.04 -17.19 2.44
C PHE A 71 3.75 -16.37 2.43
N ILE A 72 3.70 -15.35 3.27
CA ILE A 72 2.65 -14.33 3.26
C ILE A 72 3.17 -13.18 2.41
N VAL A 73 2.63 -13.10 1.20
CA VAL A 73 2.99 -12.12 0.17
C VAL A 73 2.32 -10.78 0.52
N PRO A 74 3.06 -9.66 0.47
CA PRO A 74 2.47 -8.34 0.70
C PRO A 74 1.47 -8.00 -0.42
N THR A 75 0.57 -7.05 -0.14
CA THR A 75 -0.34 -6.54 -1.17
C THR A 75 0.42 -5.71 -2.20
N CYS A 76 0.04 -5.84 -3.47
CA CYS A 76 0.46 -4.96 -4.55
C CYS A 76 -0.53 -3.80 -4.79
N SER A 77 -1.66 -3.78 -4.07
CA SER A 77 -2.74 -2.83 -4.27
C SER A 77 -2.79 -1.78 -3.16
N TYR A 78 -2.73 -0.51 -3.57
CA TYR A 78 -2.92 0.64 -2.69
C TYR A 78 -4.34 0.72 -2.10
N ARG A 79 -5.33 0.05 -2.70
CA ARG A 79 -6.74 0.10 -2.25
C ARG A 79 -6.94 -0.48 -0.85
N MET A 80 -5.99 -1.31 -0.37
CA MET A 80 -6.05 -1.90 0.96
C MET A 80 -5.49 -1.01 2.07
N GLY A 81 -5.06 0.23 1.76
CA GLY A 81 -4.57 1.18 2.77
C GLY A 81 -3.18 0.86 3.33
N GLU A 82 -2.49 -0.14 2.79
CA GLU A 82 -1.15 -0.52 3.23
C GLU A 82 -0.07 0.37 2.61
N MET A 83 0.82 0.91 3.44
CA MET A 83 1.88 1.82 2.99
C MET A 83 3.05 1.08 2.33
N LYS A 84 3.28 -0.17 2.71
CA LYS A 84 4.38 -1.01 2.21
C LYS A 84 3.80 -2.01 1.22
N ILE A 85 3.85 -1.67 -0.06
CA ILE A 85 3.37 -2.54 -1.13
C ILE A 85 4.53 -3.08 -1.97
N GLY A 86 4.38 -4.32 -2.43
CA GLY A 86 5.44 -5.01 -3.15
C GLY A 86 4.93 -6.25 -3.87
N TYR A 87 5.83 -6.89 -4.60
CA TYR A 87 5.58 -8.14 -5.28
C TYR A 87 6.46 -9.23 -4.68
N GLY A 88 5.87 -10.38 -4.37
CA GLY A 88 6.65 -11.58 -4.06
C GLY A 88 7.36 -12.07 -5.31
N TYR A 89 8.64 -12.37 -5.20
CA TYR A 89 9.44 -12.98 -6.26
C TYR A 89 10.02 -14.29 -5.73
N ALA A 90 9.63 -15.40 -6.36
CA ALA A 90 10.10 -16.73 -6.06
C ALA A 90 10.84 -17.29 -7.28
N MET A 91 12.02 -17.85 -7.06
CA MET A 91 12.82 -18.53 -8.07
C MET A 91 13.15 -19.93 -7.59
N PHE A 92 12.86 -20.91 -8.43
CA PHE A 92 13.24 -22.31 -8.23
C PHE A 92 14.51 -22.58 -9.02
N ASP A 93 15.53 -23.07 -8.33
CA ASP A 93 16.87 -23.35 -8.85
C ASP A 93 17.26 -24.77 -8.42
N GLY A 94 16.71 -25.76 -9.12
CA GLY A 94 16.73 -27.16 -8.69
C GLY A 94 16.02 -27.35 -7.35
N ASP A 95 16.76 -27.85 -6.35
CA ASP A 95 16.25 -28.12 -5.01
C ASP A 95 16.29 -26.89 -4.09
N LYS A 96 16.67 -25.72 -4.63
CA LYS A 96 16.74 -24.46 -3.88
C LYS A 96 15.61 -23.53 -4.29
N LEU A 97 14.90 -23.02 -3.29
CA LEU A 97 13.92 -21.96 -3.44
C LEU A 97 14.53 -20.64 -2.94
N LYS A 98 14.67 -19.68 -3.85
CA LYS A 98 15.07 -18.31 -3.51
C LYS A 98 13.82 -17.43 -3.50
N TYR A 99 13.60 -16.70 -2.41
CA TYR A 99 12.46 -15.82 -2.26
C TYR A 99 12.88 -14.43 -1.79
N THR A 100 12.30 -13.41 -2.39
CA THR A 100 12.46 -12.02 -1.98
C THR A 100 11.19 -11.24 -2.29
N VAL A 101 11.11 -10.01 -1.77
CA VAL A 101 10.02 -9.09 -2.05
C VAL A 101 10.55 -7.86 -2.76
N LEU A 102 10.03 -7.64 -3.96
CA LEU A 102 10.27 -6.44 -4.75
C LEU A 102 9.41 -5.32 -4.22
N TRP A 103 9.99 -4.53 -3.32
CA TRP A 103 9.32 -3.37 -2.73
C TRP A 103 9.20 -2.24 -3.74
N THR A 104 7.99 -1.70 -3.86
CA THR A 104 7.76 -0.53 -4.71
C THR A 104 7.96 0.76 -3.93
N ALA A 105 8.15 1.88 -4.64
CA ALA A 105 8.24 3.19 -4.03
C ALA A 105 6.93 3.58 -3.33
N GLN A 106 7.05 4.24 -2.18
CA GLN A 106 5.91 4.69 -1.38
C GLN A 106 5.22 5.89 -2.04
N ARG A 107 4.23 5.63 -2.90
CA ARG A 107 3.46 6.66 -3.61
C ARG A 107 2.64 7.57 -2.68
N PHE A 108 2.33 7.13 -1.45
CA PHE A 108 1.58 7.95 -0.49
C PHE A 108 2.30 9.26 -0.14
N TYR A 109 3.63 9.25 -0.01
CA TYR A 109 4.39 10.47 0.23
C TYR A 109 4.33 11.42 -0.96
N GLN A 110 4.45 10.88 -2.17
CA GLN A 110 4.32 11.69 -3.39
C GLN A 110 2.93 12.30 -3.50
N LEU A 111 1.88 11.53 -3.22
CA LEU A 111 0.50 12.01 -3.22
C LEU A 111 0.28 13.11 -2.16
N ALA A 112 0.85 12.95 -0.96
CA ALA A 112 0.78 13.96 0.09
C ALA A 112 1.49 15.27 -0.34
N VAL A 113 2.67 15.17 -0.96
CA VAL A 113 3.40 16.32 -1.51
C VAL A 113 2.59 17.00 -2.61
N TYR A 114 2.00 16.24 -3.54
CA TYR A 114 1.13 16.82 -4.58
C TYR A 114 -0.06 17.55 -3.99
N SER A 115 -0.71 16.98 -2.97
CA SER A 115 -1.83 17.62 -2.28
C SER A 115 -1.40 18.93 -1.61
N MET A 116 -0.27 18.92 -0.91
CA MET A 116 0.31 20.12 -0.27
C MET A 116 0.70 21.20 -1.28
N MET A 117 1.04 20.88 -2.52
CA MET A 117 1.33 21.88 -3.56
C MET A 117 0.08 22.39 -4.27
N LEU A 118 -0.86 21.49 -4.61
CA LEU A 118 -2.03 21.84 -5.40
C LEU A 118 -3.06 22.66 -4.62
N ILE A 119 -3.28 22.34 -3.34
CA ILE A 119 -4.23 23.08 -2.48
C ILE A 119 -3.88 24.57 -2.38
N PRO A 120 -2.67 24.98 -1.95
CA PRO A 120 -2.33 26.40 -1.86
C PRO A 120 -2.31 27.06 -3.23
N LEU A 121 -1.87 26.38 -4.29
CA LEU A 121 -1.92 26.92 -5.65
C LEU A 121 -3.36 27.27 -6.05
N LYS A 122 -4.33 26.38 -5.79
CA LYS A 122 -5.75 26.65 -6.06
C LYS A 122 -6.29 27.80 -5.21
N LEU A 123 -5.90 27.88 -3.93
CA LEU A 123 -6.32 28.99 -3.05
C LEU A 123 -5.78 30.34 -3.52
N VAL A 124 -4.49 30.40 -3.88
CA VAL A 124 -3.86 31.63 -4.39
C VAL A 124 -4.47 32.03 -5.72
N CYS A 125 -4.58 31.10 -6.69
CA CYS A 125 -5.24 31.40 -7.97
C CYS A 125 -6.70 31.84 -7.79
N GLY A 126 -7.44 31.21 -6.88
CA GLY A 126 -8.82 31.61 -6.55
C GLY A 126 -8.90 33.01 -5.94
N GLN A 127 -8.01 33.34 -5.00
CA GLN A 127 -7.94 34.67 -4.39
C GLN A 127 -7.58 35.75 -5.42
N PHE A 128 -6.60 35.49 -6.29
CA PHE A 128 -6.23 36.39 -7.38
C PHE A 128 -7.39 36.57 -8.37
N TRP A 129 -8.04 35.49 -8.80
CA TRP A 129 -9.18 35.54 -9.72
C TRP A 129 -10.36 36.31 -9.13
N CYS A 130 -10.70 36.09 -7.87
CA CYS A 130 -11.72 36.84 -7.14
C CYS A 130 -11.36 38.33 -6.98
N GLY A 131 -10.09 38.65 -6.73
CA GLY A 131 -9.61 40.04 -6.63
C GLY A 131 -9.67 40.77 -7.97
N VAL A 132 -9.27 40.10 -9.05
CA VAL A 132 -9.31 40.62 -10.42
C VAL A 132 -10.76 40.80 -10.89
N LEU A 133 -11.63 39.80 -10.69
CA LEU A 133 -13.05 39.91 -11.01
C LEU A 133 -13.75 41.01 -10.20
N LYS A 134 -13.46 41.15 -8.90
CA LYS A 134 -13.96 42.29 -8.12
C LYS A 134 -13.49 43.62 -8.69
N ARG A 135 -12.25 43.71 -9.18
CA ARG A 135 -11.72 44.93 -9.80
C ARG A 135 -12.42 45.25 -11.13
N TYR A 136 -12.70 44.25 -11.96
CA TYR A 136 -13.39 44.44 -13.24
C TYR A 136 -14.92 44.63 -13.10
N TRP A 137 -15.58 44.01 -12.12
CA TRP A 137 -17.03 44.18 -11.87
C TRP A 137 -17.38 45.36 -10.95
N CYS A 138 -16.56 45.70 -9.94
CA CYS A 138 -16.85 46.86 -9.08
C CYS A 138 -16.58 48.21 -9.76
N CYS A 139 -15.79 48.26 -10.85
CA CYS A 139 -15.62 49.49 -11.63
C CYS A 139 -16.91 49.93 -12.37
N CYS A 140 -17.96 49.09 -12.43
CA CYS A 140 -19.23 49.45 -13.08
C CYS A 140 -20.37 49.84 -12.11
N ARG A 141 -20.14 49.96 -10.79
CA ARG A 141 -21.22 50.35 -9.84
C ARG A 141 -20.93 51.59 -9.01
N ARG A 142 -20.42 52.66 -9.63
CA ARG A 142 -20.59 54.01 -9.07
C ARG A 142 -21.89 54.60 -9.62
N ARG A 143 -23.02 54.24 -9.00
CA ARG A 143 -24.32 54.88 -9.30
C ARG A 143 -24.24 56.32 -8.81
N ASN A 144 -24.04 57.25 -9.74
CA ASN A 144 -24.08 58.68 -9.46
C ASN A 144 -25.52 59.04 -9.05
N ARG A 145 -25.79 59.19 -7.75
CA ARG A 145 -27.06 59.72 -7.26
C ARG A 145 -26.97 61.24 -7.32
N ASN A 146 -27.29 61.80 -8.48
CA ASN A 146 -27.67 63.21 -8.58
C ASN A 146 -29.06 63.34 -7.93
N TYR A 147 -29.11 63.81 -6.69
CA TYR A 147 -30.36 64.28 -6.12
C TYR A 147 -30.63 65.68 -6.70
N LEU A 148 -31.73 65.84 -7.43
CA LEU A 148 -32.25 67.17 -7.76
C LEU A 148 -32.68 67.86 -6.45
N PRO A 149 -32.38 69.16 -6.25
CA PRO A 149 -32.95 69.91 -5.15
C PRO A 149 -34.43 70.17 -5.44
N LEU A 150 -35.32 69.68 -4.56
CA LEU A 150 -36.73 70.09 -4.53
C LEU A 150 -36.82 71.56 -4.10
N PRO A 151 -37.65 72.39 -4.76
CA PRO A 151 -37.82 73.78 -4.38
C PRO A 151 -38.50 73.88 -3.02
N LEU A 152 -37.95 74.74 -2.17
CA LEU A 152 -38.53 75.16 -0.89
C LEU A 152 -39.89 75.83 -1.18
N ALA A 153 -40.94 75.33 -0.55
CA ALA A 153 -42.21 76.00 -0.36
C ALA A 153 -42.39 76.25 1.14
#